data_AF-A0A7X6HQ24-F1
#
_entry.id   AF-A0A7X6HQ24-F1
#
_cell.length_a   1.000
_cell.length_b   1.000
_cell.length_c   1.000
_cell.angle_alpha   90.00
_cell.angle_beta   90.00
_cell.angle_gamma   90.00
#
_symmetry.space_group_name_H-M   'P 1'
#
loop_
_entity.id
_entity.type
_entity.pdbx_description
1 polymer ?
#
loop_
_entity_poly.entity_id
_entity_poly.type
_entity_poly.pdbx_seq_one_letter_code
_entity_poly.pdbx_strand_id
1 'polypeptide(L)'
;MSVFDQRGQKVSYQYNAAGDINFAKVQNQADLVNELEKLNSEITKAGDARVIDAEIVTDAQYQIQKAVDQSKKPAPNKNAIVEHLINAKDFLKDIVEAGGIVTAIVKAIELVQQLF
;
A
#
# COMPACT_ATOMS: atom_id res chain seq x y z
N MET A 1 17.47 20.53 -30.58
CA MET A 1 17.44 20.17 -29.14
C MET A 1 16.30 20.93 -28.51
N SER A 2 15.18 20.29 -28.19
CA SER A 2 14.09 20.95 -27.45
C SER A 2 14.46 20.98 -25.97
N VAL A 3 14.55 22.16 -25.38
CA VAL A 3 14.70 22.33 -23.94
C VAL A 3 13.40 21.87 -23.29
N PHE A 4 13.49 20.85 -22.45
CA PHE A 4 12.37 20.40 -21.62
C PHE A 4 12.15 21.47 -20.53
N ASP A 5 11.15 22.32 -20.72
CA ASP A 5 10.82 23.40 -19.78
C ASP A 5 9.82 22.88 -18.71
N GLN A 6 10.28 22.84 -17.47
CA GLN A 6 9.50 22.36 -16.31
C GLN A 6 8.82 23.50 -15.53
N ARG A 7 8.91 24.75 -16.02
CA ARG A 7 8.36 25.94 -15.35
C ARG A 7 6.84 26.00 -15.54
N GLY A 8 6.12 25.27 -14.70
CA GLY A 8 4.65 25.25 -14.72
C GLY A 8 4.04 23.99 -14.12
N GLN A 9 4.82 22.93 -13.92
CA GLN A 9 4.38 21.77 -13.18
C GLN A 9 4.34 22.09 -11.68
N LYS A 10 3.19 22.61 -11.22
CA LYS A 10 2.81 22.43 -9.82
C LYS A 10 2.52 20.96 -9.64
N VAL A 11 3.47 20.24 -9.05
CA VAL A 11 3.20 18.93 -8.47
C VAL A 11 2.30 19.20 -7.27
N SER A 12 0.99 19.16 -7.49
CA SER A 12 -0.02 19.23 -6.43
C SER A 12 0.25 18.08 -5.47
N TYR A 13 0.79 18.42 -4.30
CA TYR A 13 0.99 17.57 -3.12
C TYR A 13 1.02 16.06 -3.43
N GLN A 14 2.14 15.57 -3.97
CA GLN A 14 2.38 14.13 -3.99
C GLN A 14 2.57 13.71 -2.53
N TYR A 15 1.54 13.12 -1.96
CA TYR A 15 1.65 12.38 -0.70
C TYR A 15 2.72 11.30 -0.93
N ASN A 16 3.91 11.47 -0.34
CA ASN A 16 5.02 10.52 -0.43
C ASN A 16 4.72 9.30 0.46
N ALA A 17 3.71 8.53 0.05
CA ALA A 17 3.09 7.40 0.75
C ALA A 17 3.99 6.18 1.03
N ALA A 18 5.29 6.31 0.83
CA ALA A 18 6.21 5.18 0.80
C ALA A 18 7.57 5.50 1.41
N GLY A 19 7.72 6.61 2.15
CA GLY A 19 9.02 7.01 2.71
C GLY A 19 9.68 5.92 3.58
N ASP A 20 8.87 5.21 4.37
CA ASP A 20 9.34 4.14 5.27
C ASP A 20 9.10 2.72 4.73
N ILE A 21 8.29 2.58 3.68
CA ILE A 21 7.96 1.28 3.07
C ILE A 21 9.06 0.87 2.09
N ASN A 22 9.65 -0.29 2.30
CA ASN A 22 10.71 -0.81 1.45
C ASN A 22 10.50 -2.28 1.10
N PHE A 23 9.57 -2.53 0.19
CA PHE A 23 9.32 -3.86 -0.37
C PHE A 23 10.50 -4.44 -1.16
N ALA A 24 11.49 -3.65 -1.58
CA ALA A 24 12.68 -4.16 -2.27
C ALA A 24 13.64 -4.93 -1.34
N LYS A 25 13.51 -4.75 -0.01
CA LYS A 25 14.32 -5.44 1.00
C LYS A 25 13.63 -6.67 1.60
N VAL A 26 12.40 -6.96 1.20
CA VAL A 26 11.64 -8.10 1.71
C VAL A 26 12.24 -9.39 1.17
N GLN A 27 12.71 -10.26 2.08
CA GLN A 27 13.31 -11.56 1.73
C GLN A 27 12.52 -12.74 2.29
N ASN A 28 11.68 -12.49 3.30
CA ASN A 28 10.91 -13.53 3.97
C ASN A 28 9.54 -13.01 4.43
N GLN A 29 8.73 -13.93 4.96
CA GLN A 29 7.39 -13.66 5.49
C GLN A 29 7.37 -12.60 6.60
N ALA A 30 8.36 -12.59 7.50
CA ALA A 30 8.42 -11.61 8.59
C ALA A 30 8.68 -10.20 8.05
N ASP A 31 9.56 -10.06 7.06
CA ASP A 31 9.81 -8.78 6.40
C ASP A 31 8.54 -8.27 5.72
N LEU A 32 7.82 -9.13 5.00
CA LEU A 32 6.57 -8.76 4.35
C LEU A 32 5.54 -8.25 5.36
N VAL A 33 5.38 -8.95 6.49
CA VAL A 33 4.47 -8.56 7.56
C VAL A 33 4.82 -7.17 8.09
N ASN A 34 6.11 -6.89 8.34
CA ASN A 34 6.55 -5.58 8.82
C ASN A 34 6.22 -4.48 7.80
N GLU A 35 6.44 -4.73 6.51
CA GLU A 35 6.13 -3.75 5.46
C GLU A 35 4.61 -3.54 5.27
N LEU A 36 3.79 -4.57 5.48
CA LEU A 36 2.33 -4.44 5.48
C LEU A 36 1.82 -3.61 6.68
N GLU A 37 2.44 -3.72 7.85
CA GLU A 37 2.10 -2.89 9.01
C GLU A 37 2.46 -1.41 8.79
N LYS A 38 3.58 -1.15 8.12
CA LYS A 38 3.93 0.21 7.68
C LYS A 38 2.96 0.75 6.64
N LEU A 39 2.53 -0.08 5.69
CA LEU A 39 1.49 0.28 4.72
C LEU A 39 0.19 0.68 5.42
N ASN A 40 -0.21 -0.03 6.46
CA ASN A 40 -1.36 0.32 7.28
C ASN A 40 -1.21 1.71 7.94
N SER A 41 0.00 1.99 8.44
CA SER A 41 0.34 3.30 9.04
C SER A 41 0.34 4.44 8.02
N GLU A 42 0.79 4.19 6.78
CA GLU A 42 0.73 5.17 5.70
C GLU A 42 -0.72 5.49 5.28
N ILE A 43 -1.62 4.51 5.32
CA ILE A 43 -3.05 4.76 5.11
C ILE A 43 -3.62 5.67 6.21
N THR A 44 -3.24 5.46 7.49
CA THR A 44 -3.63 6.38 8.59
C THR A 44 -3.16 7.79 8.32
N LYS A 45 -1.87 7.97 8.00
CA LYS A 45 -1.27 9.28 7.74
C LYS A 45 -1.96 10.01 6.57
N ALA A 46 -2.33 9.28 5.50
CA ALA A 46 -3.10 9.83 4.40
C ALA A 46 -4.52 10.26 4.82
N GLY A 47 -5.16 9.49 5.71
CA GLY A 47 -6.42 9.85 6.35
C GLY A 47 -6.32 11.11 7.22
N ASP A 48 -5.30 11.19 8.08
CA ASP A 48 -5.04 12.34 8.95
C ASP A 48 -4.78 13.62 8.14
N ALA A 49 -4.09 13.47 7.00
CA ALA A 49 -3.86 14.54 6.04
C ALA A 49 -5.11 14.90 5.20
N ARG A 50 -6.24 14.19 5.40
CA ARG A 50 -7.51 14.33 4.66
C ARG A 50 -7.35 14.14 3.15
N VAL A 51 -6.38 13.31 2.76
CA VAL A 51 -6.14 12.90 1.38
C VAL A 51 -7.13 11.80 0.97
N ILE A 52 -7.52 10.98 1.94
CA ILE A 52 -8.44 9.84 1.77
C ILE A 52 -9.57 10.01 2.78
N ASP A 53 -10.81 9.77 2.36
CA ASP A 53 -11.97 9.78 3.25
C ASP A 53 -11.81 8.77 4.39
N ALA A 54 -12.27 9.13 5.59
CA ALA A 54 -12.12 8.30 6.78
C ALA A 54 -12.79 6.92 6.68
N GLU A 55 -13.88 6.82 5.91
CA GLU A 55 -14.54 5.55 5.59
C GLU A 55 -13.62 4.65 4.75
N ILE A 56 -13.04 5.20 3.68
CA ILE A 56 -12.11 4.50 2.80
C ILE A 56 -10.84 4.09 3.54
N VAL A 57 -10.32 4.95 4.42
CA VAL A 57 -9.22 4.60 5.34
C VAL A 57 -9.59 3.36 6.15
N THR A 58 -10.73 3.39 6.83
CA THR A 58 -11.17 2.28 7.70
C THR A 58 -11.28 0.97 6.91
N ASP A 59 -11.89 1.00 5.73
CA ASP A 59 -12.08 -0.19 4.90
C ASP A 59 -10.76 -0.74 4.34
N ALA A 60 -9.88 0.14 3.83
CA ALA A 60 -8.58 -0.26 3.32
C ALA A 60 -7.72 -0.86 4.45
N GLN A 61 -7.66 -0.22 5.61
CA GLN A 61 -6.91 -0.69 6.77
C GLN A 61 -7.41 -2.03 7.28
N TYR A 62 -8.72 -2.24 7.31
CA TYR A 62 -9.31 -3.51 7.71
C TYR A 62 -8.84 -4.66 6.81
N GLN A 63 -8.78 -4.43 5.50
CA GLN A 63 -8.28 -5.44 4.56
C GLN A 63 -6.77 -5.66 4.70
N ILE A 64 -5.96 -4.59 4.86
CA ILE A 64 -4.52 -4.74 5.12
C ILE A 64 -4.28 -5.53 6.41
N GLN A 65 -5.03 -5.27 7.47
CA GLN A 65 -4.91 -6.00 8.74
C GLN A 65 -5.23 -7.49 8.56
N LYS A 66 -6.28 -7.84 7.81
CA LYS A 66 -6.56 -9.24 7.49
C LYS A 66 -5.43 -9.91 6.71
N ALA A 67 -4.80 -9.21 5.78
CA ALA A 67 -3.64 -9.71 5.06
C ALA A 67 -2.45 -9.97 6.01
N VAL A 68 -2.21 -9.07 6.97
CA VAL A 68 -1.21 -9.25 8.04
C VAL A 68 -1.52 -10.47 8.90
N ASP A 69 -2.75 -10.57 9.42
CA ASP A 69 -3.17 -11.66 10.30
C ASP A 69 -3.10 -13.01 9.59
N GLN A 70 -3.51 -13.07 8.32
CA GLN A 70 -3.41 -14.27 7.51
C GLN A 70 -1.96 -14.64 7.22
N SER A 71 -1.10 -13.65 7.00
CA SER A 71 0.35 -13.83 6.82
C SER A 71 1.04 -14.31 8.09
N LYS A 72 0.49 -14.08 9.29
CA LYS A 72 1.08 -14.55 10.57
C LYS A 72 0.69 -15.97 10.98
N LYS A 73 -0.24 -16.61 10.27
CA LYS A 73 -0.72 -17.96 10.63
C LYS A 73 0.37 -19.02 10.42
N PRO A 74 0.34 -20.14 11.16
CA PRO A 74 1.27 -21.26 10.93
C PRO A 74 1.17 -21.87 9.53
N ALA A 75 -0.02 -21.82 8.93
CA ALA A 75 -0.28 -22.19 7.54
C ALA A 75 -1.00 -21.03 6.83
N PRO A 76 -0.26 -20.03 6.32
CA PRO A 76 -0.82 -18.89 5.62
C PRO A 76 -1.59 -19.34 4.38
N ASN A 77 -2.69 -18.66 4.08
CA ASN A 77 -3.46 -18.89 2.84
C ASN A 77 -3.13 -17.77 1.88
N LYS A 78 -2.23 -18.05 0.94
CA LYS A 78 -1.78 -17.15 -0.11
C LYS A 78 -2.95 -16.45 -0.82
N ASN A 79 -3.97 -17.20 -1.23
CA ASN A 79 -5.08 -16.64 -2.00
C ASN A 79 -5.89 -15.65 -1.17
N ALA A 80 -6.11 -15.95 0.12
CA ALA A 80 -6.79 -15.03 1.02
C ALA A 80 -5.98 -13.75 1.26
N ILE A 81 -4.65 -13.85 1.40
CA ILE A 81 -3.78 -12.67 1.55
C ILE A 81 -3.90 -11.78 0.30
N VAL A 82 -3.77 -12.37 -0.89
CA VAL A 82 -3.89 -11.64 -2.17
C VAL A 82 -5.27 -10.99 -2.30
N GLU A 83 -6.35 -11.71 -1.97
CA GLU A 83 -7.71 -11.19 -2.03
C GLU A 83 -7.90 -9.97 -1.12
N HIS A 84 -7.42 -10.02 0.12
CA HIS A 84 -7.46 -8.87 1.02
C HIS A 84 -6.68 -7.68 0.47
N LEU A 85 -5.48 -7.90 -0.08
CA LEU A 85 -4.71 -6.82 -0.70
C LEU A 85 -5.41 -6.23 -1.93
N ILE A 86 -6.07 -7.06 -2.76
CA ILE A 86 -6.87 -6.57 -3.90
C ILE A 86 -8.03 -5.71 -3.41
N ASN A 87 -8.76 -6.15 -2.39
CA ASN A 87 -9.87 -5.37 -1.83
C ASN A 87 -9.38 -4.02 -1.28
N ALA A 88 -8.26 -4.00 -0.55
CA ALA A 88 -7.64 -2.74 -0.07
C ALA A 88 -7.30 -1.79 -1.23
N LYS A 89 -6.75 -2.33 -2.33
CA LYS A 89 -6.43 -1.57 -3.54
C LYS A 89 -7.69 -0.99 -4.18
N ASP A 90 -8.76 -1.78 -4.25
CA ASP A 90 -10.01 -1.38 -4.90
C ASP A 90 -10.70 -0.20 -4.21
N PHE A 91 -10.56 -0.07 -2.88
CA PHE A 91 -11.01 1.11 -2.14
C PHE A 91 -10.22 2.39 -2.48
N LEU A 92 -8.96 2.24 -2.91
CA LEU A 92 -8.02 3.35 -3.08
C LEU A 92 -7.74 3.73 -4.54
N LYS A 93 -8.09 2.87 -5.50
CA LYS A 93 -7.65 2.98 -6.91
C LYS A 93 -8.11 4.26 -7.62
N ASP A 94 -9.26 4.80 -7.23
CA ASP A 94 -9.85 5.98 -7.87
C ASP A 94 -9.41 7.29 -7.20
N ILE A 95 -8.59 7.21 -6.15
CA ILE A 95 -8.02 8.36 -5.42
C ILE A 95 -6.63 8.65 -5.98
N VAL A 96 -6.52 9.73 -6.75
CA VAL A 96 -5.28 10.12 -7.46
C VAL A 96 -4.11 10.27 -6.48
N GLU A 97 -4.37 10.92 -5.35
CA GLU A 97 -3.38 11.19 -4.31
C GLU A 97 -2.94 9.93 -3.56
N ALA A 98 -3.72 8.84 -3.61
CA ALA A 98 -3.38 7.54 -3.03
C ALA A 98 -2.57 6.64 -3.98
N GLY A 99 -2.20 7.12 -5.17
CA GLY A 99 -1.49 6.33 -6.18
C GLY A 99 -0.20 5.64 -5.68
N GLY A 100 0.51 6.27 -4.74
CA GLY A 100 1.66 5.67 -4.07
C GLY A 100 1.29 4.44 -3.22
N ILE A 101 0.19 4.52 -2.46
CA ILE A 101 -0.33 3.42 -1.63
C ILE A 101 -0.81 2.28 -2.54
N VAL A 102 -1.52 2.60 -3.61
CA VAL A 102 -1.97 1.60 -4.60
C VAL A 102 -0.78 0.84 -5.20
N THR A 103 0.29 1.56 -5.57
CA THR A 103 1.52 0.95 -6.08
C THR A 103 2.18 0.04 -5.05
N ALA A 104 2.22 0.47 -3.78
CA ALA A 104 2.75 -0.32 -2.68
C ALA A 104 1.94 -1.62 -2.45
N ILE A 105 0.61 -1.56 -2.53
CA ILE A 105 -0.28 -2.73 -2.43
C ILE A 105 -0.01 -3.72 -3.57
N VAL A 106 0.12 -3.24 -4.81
CA VAL A 106 0.47 -4.09 -5.96
C VAL A 106 1.81 -4.80 -5.72
N LYS A 107 2.80 -4.08 -5.19
CA LYS A 107 4.10 -4.69 -4.88
C LYS A 107 4.01 -5.74 -3.78
N ALA A 108 3.20 -5.51 -2.75
CA ALA A 108 2.94 -6.48 -1.71
C ALA A 108 2.30 -7.77 -2.28
N ILE A 109 1.35 -7.65 -3.22
CA ILE A 109 0.74 -8.81 -3.89
C ILE A 109 1.80 -9.64 -4.62
N GLU A 110 2.73 -9.02 -5.36
CA GLU A 110 3.83 -9.73 -6.02
C GLU A 110 4.69 -10.51 -5.02
N LEU A 111 5.02 -9.89 -3.88
CA LEU A 111 5.82 -10.54 -2.84
C LEU A 111 5.08 -11.69 -2.17
N VAL A 112 3.78 -11.55 -1.91
CA VAL A 112 2.94 -12.65 -1.43
C VAL A 112 2.97 -13.81 -2.43
N GLN A 113 3.01 -13.53 -3.73
CA GLN A 113 3.11 -14.57 -4.74
C GLN A 113 4.46 -15.30 -4.76
N GLN A 114 5.52 -14.66 -4.28
CA GLN A 114 6.87 -15.22 -4.25
C GLN A 114 7.19 -15.95 -2.94
N LEU A 115 6.65 -15.48 -1.81
CA LEU A 115 7.00 -15.95 -0.46
C LEU A 115 6.11 -17.08 0.07
N PHE A 116 4.90 -17.23 -0.47
CA PHE A 116 3.94 -18.28 -0.12
C PHE A 116 3.57 -19.10 -1.36
#